data_AF-A0A821MVD4-F1
#
_entry.id   AF-A0A821MVD4-F1
#
_cell.length_a   1.000
_cell.length_b   1.000
_cell.length_c   1.000
_cell.angle_alpha   90.00
_cell.angle_beta   90.00
_cell.angle_gamma   90.00
#
_symmetry.space_group_name_H-M   'P 1'
#
loop_
_entity.id
_entity.type
_entity.pdbx_description
1 polymer ?
#
loop_
_entity_poly.entity_id
_entity_poly.type
_entity_poly.pdbx_seq_one_letter_code
_entity_poly.pdbx_strand_id
1 'polypeptide(L)'
;MDILSFATKLSAGKHHSIQNDDVFIDRLNHRYTVTMILVFAAIVTTQQYFGSPITCWVPAQFTGGYEKYANDICWIMNTYYIPMENDIPHSETTRNEQMLKYYQWSPFILLFMALCFYFPRMLWRSLNNRSGLDIEKLVGAALKQEQTDQHEERQKSIDYITNSIRVYIENRYTSPEQPNYRPKNCLQRFVYPLTFWRHRHLSSFIVVLFTFVKFLFLLNSLVQIFLLNAFLGNDYHLFGFEVISKFLRGLDWGESKRFPRVTLCDFHIREIGITHRYTVQCVLPINLFNEKIFLILWFWILLLAAFNTGDFIAWLARTLRIDSRTAYVRRKLAMNRSSDNESTDQFTSPEQRKLNEKVRNKAFVRDYLQEDGCFTLRLLARNGQDIIVGEIIDKLYQHFCTIYERQHVNADRTLALTKSNQHYSSLPPVQPRQFEISKNDEENRHLVPQNKA
;
A
#
# COMPACT_ATOMS: atom_id res chain seq x y z
N MET A 1 -5.11 -28.77 -19.51
CA MET A 1 -5.12 -27.38 -19.00
C MET A 1 -3.69 -26.96 -18.84
N ASP A 2 -3.13 -26.34 -19.88
CA ASP A 2 -1.69 -26.17 -20.00
C ASP A 2 -1.18 -25.08 -19.06
N ILE A 3 -0.49 -25.52 -18.00
CA ILE A 3 0.25 -24.66 -17.08
C ILE A 3 1.25 -23.79 -17.85
N LEU A 4 1.79 -24.31 -18.97
CA LEU A 4 2.61 -23.56 -19.92
C LEU A 4 1.84 -22.45 -20.62
N SER A 5 0.57 -22.63 -20.96
CA SER A 5 -0.29 -21.57 -21.52
C SER A 5 -0.64 -20.49 -20.49
N PHE A 6 -0.76 -20.86 -19.21
CA PHE A 6 -0.99 -19.93 -18.11
C PHE A 6 0.28 -19.15 -17.76
N ALA A 7 1.44 -19.82 -17.71
CA ALA A 7 2.75 -19.22 -17.50
C ALA A 7 3.17 -18.33 -18.69
N THR A 8 2.89 -18.75 -19.93
CA THR A 8 3.07 -17.90 -21.11
C THR A 8 2.02 -16.80 -21.18
N LYS A 9 0.79 -16.95 -20.70
CA LYS A 9 -0.14 -15.79 -20.55
C LYS A 9 0.26 -14.83 -19.43
N LEU A 10 0.96 -15.30 -18.41
CA LEU A 10 1.60 -14.46 -17.38
C LEU A 10 2.84 -13.74 -17.92
N SER A 11 3.59 -14.36 -18.85
CA SER A 11 4.80 -13.79 -19.47
C SER A 11 4.54 -13.00 -20.76
N ALA A 12 3.48 -13.35 -21.50
CA ALA A 12 3.02 -12.76 -22.76
C ALA A 12 1.68 -12.03 -22.59
N GLY A 13 1.33 -11.70 -21.33
CA GLY A 13 0.52 -10.52 -21.07
C GLY A 13 1.21 -9.38 -21.81
N LYS A 14 0.51 -8.87 -22.83
CA LYS A 14 0.75 -7.61 -23.55
C LYS A 14 1.79 -6.78 -22.82
N HIS A 15 2.78 -6.25 -23.55
CA HIS A 15 3.74 -5.23 -23.13
C HIS A 15 3.00 -4.01 -22.53
N HIS A 16 2.36 -4.19 -21.39
CA HIS A 16 1.61 -3.23 -20.65
C HIS A 16 2.73 -2.49 -19.96
N SER A 17 3.04 -1.32 -20.52
CA SER A 17 3.89 -0.29 -19.93
C SER A 17 3.99 -0.52 -18.44
N ILE A 18 5.19 -0.87 -17.97
CA ILE A 18 5.49 -1.14 -16.56
C ILE A 18 4.64 -0.18 -15.71
N GLN A 19 3.58 -0.69 -15.09
CA GLN A 19 2.61 0.13 -14.35
C GLN A 19 3.38 0.71 -13.17
N ASN A 20 3.81 1.97 -13.33
CA ASN A 20 4.80 2.63 -12.50
C ASN A 20 4.17 3.50 -11.40
N ASP A 21 2.93 3.29 -10.98
CA ASP A 21 2.43 4.01 -9.79
C ASP A 21 3.18 3.61 -8.51
N ASP A 22 3.96 2.53 -8.57
CA ASP A 22 4.71 1.93 -7.48
C ASP A 22 6.22 2.27 -7.51
N VAL A 23 6.79 2.53 -6.33
CA VAL A 23 8.24 2.69 -6.18
C VAL A 23 8.92 1.32 -6.42
N PHE A 24 10.18 1.31 -6.84
CA PHE A 24 10.94 0.06 -7.05
C PHE A 24 10.82 -0.94 -5.90
N ILE A 25 10.89 -0.45 -4.66
CA ILE A 25 10.82 -1.27 -3.44
C ILE A 25 9.42 -1.89 -3.26
N ASP A 26 8.35 -1.19 -3.64
CA ASP A 26 7.00 -1.77 -3.61
C ASP A 26 6.88 -2.95 -4.58
N ARG A 27 7.44 -2.80 -5.79
CA ARG A 27 7.47 -3.87 -6.80
C ARG A 27 8.28 -5.06 -6.34
N LEU A 28 9.35 -4.83 -5.58
CA LEU A 28 10.13 -5.91 -4.96
C LEU A 28 9.27 -6.79 -4.05
N ASN A 29 8.38 -6.19 -3.27
CA ASN A 29 7.46 -6.91 -2.38
C ASN A 29 6.34 -7.63 -3.15
N HIS A 30 5.44 -6.90 -3.82
CA HIS A 30 4.19 -7.49 -4.30
C HIS A 30 4.31 -8.20 -5.65
N ARG A 31 5.39 -7.96 -6.41
CA ARG A 31 5.60 -8.55 -7.73
C ARG A 31 6.73 -9.57 -7.70
N TYR A 32 7.96 -9.13 -7.45
CA TYR A 32 9.12 -10.03 -7.54
C TYR A 32 9.11 -11.10 -6.45
N THR A 33 8.85 -10.74 -5.20
CA THR A 33 8.77 -11.72 -4.11
C THR A 33 7.60 -12.68 -4.28
N VAL A 34 6.43 -12.17 -4.68
CA VAL A 34 5.26 -13.03 -4.97
C VAL A 34 5.55 -14.01 -6.10
N THR A 35 6.10 -13.54 -7.23
CA THR A 35 6.47 -14.44 -8.35
C THR A 35 7.51 -15.47 -7.91
N MET A 36 8.53 -15.08 -7.15
CA MET A 36 9.54 -16.00 -6.63
C MET A 36 8.92 -17.09 -5.74
N ILE A 37 8.06 -16.70 -4.80
CA ILE A 37 7.38 -17.64 -3.89
C ILE A 37 6.44 -18.57 -4.67
N LEU A 38 5.71 -18.06 -5.67
CA LEU A 38 4.84 -18.90 -6.51
C LEU A 38 5.65 -19.93 -7.32
N VAL A 39 6.84 -19.57 -7.81
CA VAL A 39 7.75 -20.52 -8.47
C VAL A 39 8.22 -21.59 -7.48
N PHE A 40 8.63 -21.21 -6.26
CA PHE A 40 9.00 -22.18 -5.23
C PHE A 40 7.84 -23.10 -4.83
N ALA A 41 6.64 -22.55 -4.68
CA ALA A 41 5.43 -23.32 -4.39
C ALA A 41 5.14 -24.34 -5.52
N ALA A 42 5.30 -23.94 -6.77
CA ALA A 42 5.16 -24.83 -7.92
C ALA A 42 6.19 -25.97 -7.89
N ILE A 43 7.47 -25.66 -7.63
CA ILE A 43 8.55 -26.67 -7.53
C ILE A 43 8.24 -27.70 -6.44
N VAL A 44 7.88 -27.25 -5.24
CA VAL A 44 7.54 -28.14 -4.11
C VAL A 44 6.32 -28.99 -4.44
N THR A 45 5.29 -28.39 -5.02
CA THR A 45 4.06 -29.09 -5.43
C THR A 45 4.35 -30.16 -6.48
N THR A 46 5.21 -29.87 -7.47
CA THR A 46 5.59 -30.84 -8.49
C THR A 46 6.28 -32.05 -7.87
N GLN A 47 7.22 -31.83 -6.94
CA GLN A 47 7.90 -32.92 -6.24
C GLN A 47 6.96 -33.74 -5.34
N GLN A 48 5.94 -33.10 -4.76
CA GLN A 48 5.01 -33.76 -3.85
C GLN A 48 3.97 -34.63 -4.55
N TYR A 49 3.49 -34.24 -5.73
CA TYR A 49 2.40 -34.96 -6.43
C TYR A 49 2.85 -35.79 -7.63
N PHE A 50 3.92 -35.39 -8.32
CA PHE A 50 4.41 -36.09 -9.51
C PHE A 50 5.71 -36.85 -9.27
N GLY A 51 6.38 -36.60 -8.15
CA GLY A 51 7.57 -37.35 -7.72
C GLY A 51 7.24 -38.50 -6.77
N SER A 52 8.28 -39.18 -6.29
CA SER A 52 8.20 -40.09 -5.15
C SER A 52 8.56 -39.29 -3.89
N PRO A 53 7.57 -38.77 -3.12
CA PRO A 53 7.83 -37.85 -2.02
C PRO A 53 8.59 -38.51 -0.86
N ILE A 54 8.44 -39.82 -0.72
CA ILE A 54 9.08 -40.68 0.27
C ILE A 54 9.38 -42.05 -0.34
N THR A 55 10.46 -42.67 0.08
CA THR A 55 10.80 -44.06 -0.26
C THR A 55 11.35 -44.76 0.97
N CYS A 56 10.69 -45.84 1.40
CA CYS A 56 10.99 -46.54 2.63
C CYS A 56 11.71 -47.87 2.39
N TRP A 57 12.68 -48.15 3.26
CA TRP A 57 13.37 -49.42 3.36
C TRP A 57 12.48 -50.43 4.08
N VAL A 58 11.69 -51.16 3.29
CA VAL A 58 10.77 -52.21 3.79
C VAL A 58 11.43 -53.59 3.79
N PRO A 59 10.97 -54.54 4.62
CA PRO A 59 11.48 -55.91 4.62
C PRO A 59 11.31 -56.62 3.27
N ALA A 60 12.23 -57.53 2.93
CA ALA A 60 12.26 -58.20 1.62
C ALA A 60 11.01 -59.03 1.28
N GLN A 61 10.22 -59.44 2.29
CA GLN A 61 8.96 -60.15 2.09
C GLN A 61 7.81 -59.26 1.57
N PHE A 62 7.96 -57.93 1.59
CA PHE A 62 6.94 -57.02 1.07
C PHE A 62 6.96 -57.06 -0.46
N THR A 63 5.89 -57.59 -1.06
CA THR A 63 5.64 -57.45 -2.50
C THR A 63 5.48 -55.97 -2.89
N GLY A 64 5.61 -55.63 -4.18
CA GLY A 64 5.55 -54.24 -4.64
C GLY A 64 4.26 -53.49 -4.25
N GLY A 65 3.14 -54.21 -4.06
CA GLY A 65 1.90 -53.62 -3.53
C GLY A 65 2.02 -53.20 -2.06
N TYR A 66 2.66 -54.02 -1.23
CA TYR A 66 2.92 -53.71 0.18
C TYR A 66 3.97 -52.61 0.36
N GLU A 67 5.00 -52.58 -0.49
CA GLU A 67 5.97 -51.47 -0.51
C GLU A 67 5.28 -50.14 -0.80
N LYS A 68 4.42 -50.10 -1.82
CA LYS A 68 3.66 -48.90 -2.16
C LYS A 68 2.74 -48.47 -1.01
N TYR A 69 2.04 -49.40 -0.39
CA TYR A 69 1.21 -49.12 0.78
C TYR A 69 2.01 -48.56 1.96
N ALA A 70 3.19 -49.12 2.24
CA ALA A 70 4.08 -48.63 3.30
C ALA A 70 4.57 -47.20 2.99
N ASN A 71 4.98 -46.92 1.74
CA ASN A 71 5.35 -45.58 1.30
C ASN A 71 4.20 -44.57 1.47
N ASP A 72 2.99 -44.93 1.02
CA ASP A 72 1.81 -44.05 1.10
C ASP A 72 1.39 -43.79 2.56
N ILE A 73 1.37 -44.83 3.41
CA ILE A 73 1.07 -44.66 4.83
C ILE A 73 2.13 -43.81 5.52
N CYS A 74 3.41 -44.07 5.26
CA CYS A 74 4.49 -43.29 5.85
C CYS A 74 4.55 -41.84 5.34
N TRP A 75 3.97 -41.57 4.17
CA TRP A 75 3.78 -40.21 3.69
C TRP A 75 2.65 -39.48 4.41
N ILE A 76 1.51 -40.15 4.60
CA ILE A 76 0.31 -39.58 5.23
C ILE A 76 0.52 -39.42 6.73
N MET A 77 1.10 -40.44 7.37
CA MET A 77 1.52 -40.40 8.76
C MET A 77 2.77 -39.52 8.88
N ASN A 78 2.93 -38.83 10.01
CA ASN A 78 4.13 -38.05 10.24
C ASN A 78 5.31 -38.97 10.50
N THR A 79 6.48 -38.63 9.95
CA THR A 79 7.74 -39.30 10.26
C THR A 79 8.50 -38.54 11.35
N TYR A 80 9.47 -39.17 12.01
CA TYR A 80 10.31 -38.52 13.03
C TYR A 80 11.79 -38.72 12.72
N TYR A 81 12.64 -37.83 13.23
CA TYR A 81 14.08 -37.87 12.99
C TYR A 81 14.86 -38.18 14.25
N ILE A 82 15.73 -39.18 14.15
CA ILE A 82 16.69 -39.57 15.18
C ILE A 82 18.06 -39.69 14.50
N PRO A 83 19.12 -39.07 15.05
CA PRO A 83 20.48 -39.29 14.57
C PRO A 83 20.84 -40.78 14.58
N MET A 84 21.60 -41.25 13.59
CA MET A 84 21.95 -42.66 13.44
C MET A 84 22.77 -43.22 14.61
N GLU A 85 23.45 -42.34 15.35
CA GLU A 85 24.27 -42.69 16.50
C GLU A 85 23.43 -43.03 17.75
N ASN A 86 22.15 -42.66 17.76
CA ASN A 86 21.26 -42.86 18.89
C ASN A 86 20.28 -44.02 18.65
N ASP A 87 20.04 -44.81 19.69
CA ASP A 87 19.02 -45.85 19.66
C ASP A 87 17.60 -45.26 19.51
N ILE A 88 16.71 -46.02 18.87
CA ILE A 88 15.31 -45.64 18.73
C ILE A 88 14.64 -45.73 20.11
N PRO A 89 14.09 -44.62 20.66
CA PRO A 89 13.50 -44.61 21.98
C PRO A 89 12.25 -45.49 22.02
N HIS A 90 12.13 -46.25 23.11
CA HIS A 90 10.95 -47.08 23.37
C HIS A 90 9.71 -46.25 23.71
N SER A 91 9.88 -45.07 24.30
CA SER A 91 8.76 -44.19 24.66
C SER A 91 8.14 -43.54 23.41
N GLU A 92 6.84 -43.72 23.22
CA GLU A 92 6.10 -43.10 22.13
C GLU A 92 6.04 -41.57 22.23
N THR A 93 6.04 -41.04 23.46
CA THR A 93 5.99 -39.58 23.68
C THR A 93 7.20 -38.88 23.07
N THR A 94 8.40 -39.43 23.29
CA THR A 94 9.65 -38.89 22.76
C THR A 94 9.69 -38.95 21.22
N ARG A 95 9.14 -40.01 20.61
CA ARG A 95 9.03 -40.13 19.15
C ARG A 95 8.06 -39.08 18.59
N ASN A 96 6.94 -38.85 19.27
CA ASN A 96 5.92 -37.88 18.86
C ASN A 96 6.44 -36.43 18.91
N GLU A 97 7.31 -36.10 19.86
CA GLU A 97 7.93 -34.76 19.97
C GLU A 97 8.89 -34.45 18.79
N GLN A 98 9.50 -35.49 18.21
CA GLN A 98 10.45 -35.36 17.09
C GLN A 98 9.77 -35.50 15.71
N MET A 99 8.44 -35.48 15.65
CA MET A 99 7.69 -35.62 14.41
C MET A 99 7.82 -34.41 13.49
N LEU A 100 8.10 -34.68 12.24
CA LEU A 100 8.20 -33.73 11.15
C LEU A 100 6.82 -33.58 10.50
N LYS A 101 6.20 -32.40 10.67
CA LYS A 101 4.87 -32.10 10.12
C LYS A 101 4.90 -31.09 8.98
N TYR A 102 5.96 -30.30 8.87
CA TYR A 102 6.01 -29.13 7.97
C TYR A 102 6.04 -29.50 6.49
N TYR A 103 6.62 -30.65 6.10
CA TYR A 103 6.86 -30.95 4.68
C TYR A 103 5.56 -31.14 3.89
N GLN A 104 4.52 -31.69 4.52
CA GLN A 104 3.19 -31.85 3.91
C GLN A 104 2.51 -30.50 3.66
N TRP A 105 2.76 -29.52 4.54
CA TRP A 105 2.15 -28.19 4.53
C TRP A 105 2.97 -27.11 3.83
N SER A 106 4.20 -27.44 3.42
CA SER A 106 5.15 -26.55 2.74
C SER A 106 4.54 -25.77 1.54
N PRO A 107 3.83 -26.39 0.58
CA PRO A 107 3.26 -25.62 -0.54
C PRO A 107 2.17 -24.65 -0.10
N PHE A 108 1.34 -25.02 0.90
CA PHE A 108 0.26 -24.16 1.39
C PHE A 108 0.79 -22.94 2.14
N ILE A 109 1.83 -23.11 2.97
CA ILE A 109 2.45 -21.96 3.64
C ILE A 109 3.06 -21.01 2.61
N LEU A 110 3.74 -21.51 1.57
CA LEU A 110 4.30 -20.67 0.50
C LEU A 110 3.19 -19.87 -0.23
N LEU A 111 2.07 -20.50 -0.56
CA LEU A 111 0.93 -19.80 -1.16
C LEU A 111 0.35 -18.73 -0.23
N PHE A 112 0.21 -19.04 1.06
CA PHE A 112 -0.25 -18.07 2.06
C PHE A 112 0.72 -16.88 2.17
N MET A 113 2.03 -17.13 2.20
CA MET A 113 3.04 -16.07 2.19
C MET A 113 2.91 -15.18 0.95
N ALA A 114 2.73 -15.77 -0.24
CA ALA A 114 2.53 -15.03 -1.48
C ALA A 114 1.29 -14.10 -1.40
N LEU A 115 0.19 -14.59 -0.82
CA LEU A 115 -1.00 -13.78 -0.58
C LEU A 115 -0.73 -12.62 0.38
N CYS A 116 -0.02 -12.86 1.48
CA CYS A 116 0.34 -11.82 2.43
C CYS A 116 1.25 -10.73 1.82
N PHE A 117 2.19 -11.09 0.94
CA PHE A 117 3.00 -10.11 0.21
C PHE A 117 2.21 -9.31 -0.84
N TYR A 118 1.16 -9.91 -1.43
CA TYR A 118 0.28 -9.22 -2.37
C TYR A 118 -0.76 -8.31 -1.68
N PHE A 119 -1.15 -8.63 -0.45
CA PHE A 119 -2.22 -7.95 0.29
C PHE A 119 -2.07 -6.42 0.39
N PRO A 120 -0.90 -5.84 0.74
CA PRO A 120 -0.77 -4.38 0.83
C PRO A 120 -1.06 -3.66 -0.51
N ARG A 121 -0.68 -4.26 -1.64
CA ARG A 121 -0.96 -3.73 -2.98
C ARG A 121 -2.45 -3.82 -3.32
N MET A 122 -3.09 -4.94 -3.01
CA MET A 122 -4.53 -5.09 -3.17
C MET A 122 -5.29 -4.03 -2.36
N LEU A 123 -4.85 -3.77 -1.13
CA LEU A 123 -5.43 -2.75 -0.25
C LEU A 123 -5.26 -1.33 -0.81
N TRP A 124 -4.05 -1.00 -1.29
CA TRP A 124 -3.77 0.28 -1.96
C TRP A 124 -4.72 0.49 -3.14
N ARG A 125 -4.83 -0.48 -4.05
CA ARG A 125 -5.69 -0.37 -5.24
C ARG A 125 -7.16 -0.20 -4.87
N SER A 126 -7.66 -1.00 -3.94
CA SER A 126 -9.07 -0.96 -3.51
C SER A 126 -9.43 0.39 -2.89
N LEU A 127 -8.57 0.93 -2.03
CA LEU A 127 -8.83 2.19 -1.32
C LEU A 127 -8.53 3.42 -2.18
N ASN A 128 -7.51 3.36 -3.05
CA ASN A 128 -7.19 4.44 -3.99
C ASN A 128 -8.33 4.66 -4.99
N ASN A 129 -8.92 3.58 -5.53
CA ASN A 129 -10.06 3.68 -6.44
C ASN A 129 -11.30 4.31 -5.78
N ARG A 130 -11.46 4.11 -4.46
CA ARG A 130 -12.52 4.73 -3.68
C ARG A 130 -12.25 6.19 -3.32
N SER A 131 -11.02 6.70 -3.50
CA SER A 131 -10.66 8.08 -3.15
C SER A 131 -11.26 9.13 -4.08
N GLY A 132 -11.70 8.74 -5.28
CA GLY A 132 -12.13 9.66 -6.33
C GLY A 132 -10.99 10.22 -7.19
N LEU A 133 -9.74 9.91 -6.86
CA LEU A 133 -8.56 10.20 -7.68
C LEU A 133 -7.83 8.89 -8.01
N ASP A 134 -8.08 8.37 -9.21
CA ASP A 134 -7.46 7.11 -9.66
C ASP A 134 -6.02 7.36 -10.15
N ILE A 135 -5.08 7.34 -9.21
CA ILE A 135 -3.64 7.55 -9.48
C ILE A 135 -3.11 6.59 -10.54
N GLU A 136 -3.61 5.35 -10.60
CA GLU A 136 -3.17 4.36 -11.60
C GLU A 136 -3.52 4.84 -13.01
N LYS A 137 -4.76 5.31 -13.21
CA LYS A 137 -5.18 5.91 -14.49
C LYS A 137 -4.41 7.19 -14.82
N LEU A 138 -4.12 8.03 -13.83
CA LEU A 138 -3.35 9.26 -14.06
C LEU A 138 -1.92 8.97 -14.51
N VAL A 139 -1.24 8.05 -13.83
CA VAL A 139 0.11 7.62 -14.20
C VAL A 139 0.08 6.91 -15.55
N GLY A 140 -0.90 6.05 -15.80
CA GLY A 140 -1.08 5.38 -17.09
C GLY A 140 -1.31 6.36 -18.25
N ALA A 141 -2.14 7.38 -18.06
CA ALA A 141 -2.37 8.44 -19.04
C ALA A 141 -1.08 9.24 -19.32
N ALA A 142 -0.32 9.56 -18.26
CA ALA A 142 0.94 10.26 -18.40
C ALA A 142 2.02 9.43 -19.12
N LEU A 143 2.06 8.11 -18.91
CA LEU A 143 3.01 7.20 -19.56
C LEU A 143 2.66 6.94 -21.03
N LYS A 144 1.37 6.83 -21.36
CA LYS A 144 0.92 6.61 -22.74
C LYS A 144 1.40 7.74 -23.67
N GLN A 145 1.53 8.95 -23.11
CA GLN A 145 1.99 10.13 -23.83
C GLN A 145 3.45 10.04 -24.30
N GLU A 146 4.32 9.32 -23.59
CA GLU A 146 5.73 9.16 -23.99
C GLU A 146 5.87 8.34 -25.29
N GLN A 147 4.86 7.53 -25.62
CA GLN A 147 4.90 6.61 -26.77
C GLN A 147 4.18 7.16 -28.01
N THR A 148 3.47 8.28 -27.91
CA THR A 148 2.72 8.86 -29.02
C THR A 148 3.31 10.21 -29.45
N ASP A 149 3.77 10.32 -30.70
CA ASP A 149 4.30 11.56 -31.30
C ASP A 149 3.22 12.63 -31.60
N GLN A 150 1.94 12.34 -31.34
CA GLN A 150 0.85 13.24 -31.66
C GLN A 150 0.63 14.28 -30.55
N HIS A 151 0.95 15.55 -30.86
CA HIS A 151 0.75 16.70 -29.97
C HIS A 151 -0.70 16.85 -29.46
N GLU A 152 -1.70 16.46 -30.24
CA GLU A 152 -3.12 16.57 -29.85
C GLU A 152 -3.50 15.56 -28.76
N GLU A 153 -3.03 14.31 -28.84
CA GLU A 153 -3.28 13.28 -27.81
C GLU A 153 -2.58 13.62 -26.49
N ARG A 154 -1.39 14.21 -26.58
CA ARG A 154 -0.66 14.77 -25.44
C ARG A 154 -1.49 15.82 -24.71
N GLN A 155 -2.03 16.79 -25.45
CA GLN A 155 -2.82 17.86 -24.83
C GLN A 155 -4.07 17.31 -24.15
N LYS A 156 -4.79 16.38 -24.80
CA LYS A 156 -5.96 15.69 -24.22
C LYS A 156 -5.62 14.94 -22.94
N SER A 157 -4.46 14.28 -22.88
CA SER A 157 -4.00 13.56 -21.68
C SER A 157 -3.67 14.52 -20.54
N ILE A 158 -3.00 15.63 -20.84
CA ILE A 158 -2.72 16.70 -19.85
C ILE A 158 -4.01 17.30 -19.32
N ASP A 159 -4.97 17.59 -20.20
CA ASP A 159 -6.27 18.15 -19.81
C ASP A 159 -7.07 17.16 -18.97
N TYR A 160 -7.05 15.86 -19.31
CA TYR A 160 -7.65 14.81 -18.50
C TYR A 160 -7.04 14.74 -17.09
N ILE A 161 -5.71 14.73 -16.99
CA ILE A 161 -5.00 14.67 -15.69
C ILE A 161 -5.29 15.94 -14.87
N THR A 162 -5.18 17.11 -15.50
CA THR A 162 -5.45 18.42 -14.87
C THR A 162 -6.88 18.48 -14.35
N ASN A 163 -7.87 18.10 -15.17
CA ASN A 163 -9.27 18.13 -14.81
C ASN A 163 -9.59 17.11 -13.70
N SER A 164 -8.97 15.93 -13.73
CA SER A 164 -9.15 14.90 -12.70
C SER A 164 -8.62 15.36 -11.33
N ILE A 165 -7.42 15.96 -11.30
CA ILE A 165 -6.85 16.55 -10.07
C ILE A 165 -7.72 17.73 -9.61
N ARG A 166 -8.18 18.58 -10.54
CA ARG A 166 -9.03 19.74 -10.25
C ARG A 166 -10.36 19.33 -9.63
N VAL A 167 -11.10 18.41 -10.25
CA VAL A 167 -12.38 17.90 -9.73
C VAL A 167 -12.19 17.27 -8.35
N TYR A 168 -11.10 16.53 -8.14
CA TYR A 168 -10.77 15.98 -6.82
C TYR A 168 -10.45 17.06 -5.76
N ILE A 169 -9.81 18.17 -6.13
CA ILE A 169 -9.57 19.31 -5.23
C ILE A 169 -10.89 20.04 -4.96
N GLU A 170 -11.67 20.37 -5.98
CA GLU A 170 -12.91 21.15 -5.86
C GLU A 170 -14.00 20.41 -5.09
N ASN A 171 -14.17 19.10 -5.33
CA ASN A 171 -15.11 18.26 -4.57
C ASN A 171 -14.77 18.14 -3.07
N ARG A 172 -13.58 18.59 -2.64
CA ARG A 172 -13.24 18.72 -1.21
C ARG A 172 -13.77 20.04 -0.60
N TYR A 173 -13.96 21.09 -1.40
CA TYR A 173 -14.44 22.39 -0.92
C TYR A 173 -15.96 22.51 -0.87
N THR A 174 -16.69 21.74 -1.68
CA THR A 174 -18.15 21.82 -1.78
C THR A 174 -18.90 21.10 -0.65
N SER A 175 -18.20 20.43 0.28
CA SER A 175 -18.82 19.84 1.47
C SER A 175 -19.02 20.92 2.56
N PRO A 176 -20.26 21.27 2.93
CA PRO A 176 -20.57 22.38 3.85
C PRO A 176 -20.35 22.05 5.33
N GLU A 177 -19.93 20.82 5.68
CA GLU A 177 -19.70 20.38 7.05
C GLU A 177 -18.19 20.21 7.34
N GLN A 178 -17.49 21.30 7.65
CA GLN A 178 -16.63 21.43 8.84
C GLN A 178 -15.68 22.65 8.75
N PRO A 179 -15.52 23.43 9.84
CA PRO A 179 -14.53 24.50 9.91
C PRO A 179 -13.10 23.94 9.88
N ASN A 180 -12.14 24.76 9.45
CA ASN A 180 -10.69 24.54 9.37
C ASN A 180 -10.04 24.03 10.68
N TYR A 181 -10.32 22.81 11.13
CA TYR A 181 -9.61 22.19 12.26
C TYR A 181 -8.39 21.43 11.73
N ARG A 182 -7.24 22.10 11.66
CA ARG A 182 -5.95 21.45 11.42
C ARG A 182 -5.43 20.86 12.75
N PRO A 183 -5.20 19.54 12.86
CA PRO A 183 -4.63 18.96 14.06
C PRO A 183 -3.23 19.53 14.30
N LYS A 184 -3.00 20.12 15.48
CA LYS A 184 -1.74 20.78 15.84
C LYS A 184 -0.62 19.78 16.19
N ASN A 185 -0.97 18.54 16.54
CA ASN A 185 -0.03 17.53 17.01
C ASN A 185 0.25 16.45 15.95
N CYS A 186 1.51 15.99 15.87
CA CYS A 186 1.95 14.96 14.92
C CYS A 186 1.15 13.66 15.07
N LEU A 187 0.93 13.20 16.31
CA LEU A 187 0.19 11.96 16.59
C LEU A 187 -1.28 12.05 16.14
N GLN A 188 -1.95 13.18 16.40
CA GLN A 188 -3.34 13.41 15.98
C GLN A 188 -3.48 13.41 14.45
N ARG A 189 -2.47 13.86 13.71
CA ARG A 189 -2.48 13.86 12.24
C ARG A 189 -2.41 12.46 11.63
N PHE A 190 -1.81 11.49 12.33
CA PHE A 190 -1.77 10.09 11.90
C PHE A 190 -2.98 9.29 12.39
N VAL A 191 -3.48 9.57 13.60
CA VAL A 191 -4.58 8.80 14.22
C VAL A 191 -5.96 9.25 13.72
N TYR A 192 -6.17 10.54 13.47
CA TYR A 192 -7.46 11.08 13.03
C TYR A 192 -7.94 10.58 11.64
N PRO A 193 -7.07 10.38 10.64
CA PRO A 193 -7.48 9.72 9.39
C PRO A 193 -7.64 8.20 9.50
N LEU A 194 -7.17 7.56 10.59
CA LEU A 194 -7.35 6.13 10.86
C LEU A 194 -8.74 5.79 11.45
N THR A 195 -9.57 6.76 11.82
CA THR A 195 -11.02 6.53 12.04
C THR A 195 -11.71 6.34 10.68
N PHE A 196 -11.54 5.13 10.18
CA PHE A 196 -11.46 4.68 8.77
C PHE A 196 -12.76 4.78 7.94
N TRP A 197 -13.90 5.15 8.52
CA TRP A 197 -15.20 4.97 7.84
C TRP A 197 -16.01 6.24 7.54
N ARG A 198 -15.68 7.41 8.12
CA ARG A 198 -16.58 8.58 8.04
C ARG A 198 -16.06 9.83 7.33
N HIS A 199 -14.77 9.94 7.01
CA HIS A 199 -14.22 11.18 6.42
C HIS A 199 -13.38 10.95 5.16
N ARG A 200 -14.08 10.71 4.05
CA ARG A 200 -13.55 10.56 2.67
C ARG A 200 -12.95 11.85 2.08
N HIS A 201 -13.18 13.00 2.70
CA HIS A 201 -12.84 14.34 2.18
C HIS A 201 -11.69 15.04 2.91
N LEU A 202 -10.89 14.32 3.71
CA LEU A 202 -9.74 14.90 4.38
C LEU A 202 -8.62 15.26 3.39
N SER A 203 -7.99 16.42 3.58
CA SER A 203 -6.89 17.01 2.79
C SER A 203 -5.67 16.10 2.51
N SER A 204 -5.52 15.02 3.28
CA SER A 204 -4.31 14.18 3.38
C SER A 204 -4.58 12.69 3.25
N PHE A 205 -5.75 12.30 2.74
CA PHE A 205 -6.19 10.90 2.70
C PHE A 205 -5.22 10.02 1.91
N ILE A 206 -4.82 10.46 0.71
CA ILE A 206 -3.98 9.67 -0.18
C ILE A 206 -2.58 9.50 0.42
N VAL A 207 -2.01 10.58 0.98
CA VAL A 207 -0.69 10.53 1.64
C VAL A 207 -0.69 9.59 2.83
N VAL A 208 -1.75 9.61 3.66
CA VAL A 208 -1.88 8.72 4.82
C VAL A 208 -2.06 7.27 4.36
N LEU A 209 -2.92 7.02 3.38
CA LEU A 209 -3.13 5.70 2.80
C LEU A 209 -1.82 5.11 2.26
N PHE A 210 -1.06 5.89 1.49
CA PHE A 210 0.21 5.45 0.93
C PHE A 210 1.22 5.14 2.06
N THR A 211 1.28 5.99 3.09
CA THR A 211 2.13 5.76 4.27
C THR A 211 1.74 4.47 5.01
N PHE A 212 0.45 4.21 5.14
CA PHE A 212 -0.07 3.00 5.78
C PHE A 212 0.30 1.74 4.98
N VAL A 213 0.22 1.79 3.65
CA VAL A 213 0.65 0.68 2.78
C VAL A 213 2.15 0.39 2.93
N LYS A 214 2.98 1.43 3.00
CA LYS A 214 4.43 1.28 3.28
C LYS A 214 4.70 0.61 4.62
N PHE A 215 3.95 1.00 5.65
CA PHE A 215 4.00 0.35 6.96
C PHE A 215 3.59 -1.13 6.87
N LEU A 216 2.53 -1.47 6.14
CA LEU A 216 2.10 -2.85 5.94
C LEU A 216 3.16 -3.71 5.23
N PHE A 217 3.89 -3.18 4.24
CA PHE A 217 5.00 -3.91 3.62
C PHE A 217 6.11 -4.23 4.63
N LEU A 218 6.50 -3.25 5.45
CA LEU A 218 7.49 -3.44 6.52
C LEU A 218 7.01 -4.48 7.54
N LEU A 219 5.79 -4.30 8.07
CA LEU A 219 5.20 -5.22 9.04
C LEU A 219 5.12 -6.64 8.47
N ASN A 220 4.65 -6.79 7.22
CA ASN A 220 4.60 -8.08 6.56
C ASN A 220 6.00 -8.71 6.51
N SER A 221 7.03 -8.02 6.01
CA SER A 221 8.38 -8.60 5.95
C SER A 221 8.93 -9.09 7.31
N LEU A 222 8.58 -8.41 8.41
CA LEU A 222 8.96 -8.85 9.76
C LEU A 222 8.14 -10.07 10.22
N VAL A 223 6.81 -10.00 10.07
CA VAL A 223 5.89 -11.08 10.45
C VAL A 223 6.21 -12.38 9.69
N GLN A 224 6.66 -12.31 8.45
CA GLN A 224 7.00 -13.49 7.65
C GLN A 224 8.16 -14.31 8.24
N ILE A 225 9.15 -13.66 8.86
CA ILE A 225 10.24 -14.36 9.55
C ILE A 225 9.69 -15.12 10.77
N PHE A 226 8.84 -14.47 11.56
CA PHE A 226 8.20 -15.11 12.72
C PHE A 226 7.24 -16.24 12.32
N LEU A 227 6.50 -16.06 11.23
CA LEU A 227 5.60 -17.07 10.68
C LEU A 227 6.37 -18.33 10.27
N LEU A 228 7.48 -18.18 9.55
CA LEU A 228 8.33 -19.30 9.17
C LEU A 228 8.99 -19.96 10.39
N ASN A 229 9.35 -19.20 11.41
CA ASN A 229 9.88 -19.74 12.66
C ASN A 229 8.85 -20.57 13.42
N ALA A 230 7.59 -20.12 13.48
CA ALA A 230 6.50 -20.89 14.07
C ALA A 230 6.16 -22.15 13.24
N PHE A 231 6.29 -22.08 11.92
CA PHE A 231 5.95 -23.19 11.02
C PHE A 231 7.00 -24.31 10.98
N LEU A 232 8.27 -23.96 10.81
CA LEU A 232 9.37 -24.93 10.71
C LEU A 232 9.82 -25.46 12.08
N GLY A 233 9.61 -24.67 13.13
CA GLY A 233 10.18 -24.93 14.45
C GLY A 233 11.72 -24.83 14.45
N ASN A 234 12.33 -25.19 15.58
CA ASN A 234 13.78 -25.32 15.73
C ASN A 234 14.59 -24.05 15.44
N ASP A 235 14.17 -22.85 15.82
CA ASP A 235 14.95 -21.59 15.67
C ASP A 235 15.31 -21.19 14.23
N TYR A 236 14.36 -21.26 13.30
CA TYR A 236 14.51 -20.80 11.92
C TYR A 236 15.03 -19.36 11.77
N HIS A 237 14.70 -18.47 12.71
CA HIS A 237 15.17 -17.08 12.67
C HIS A 237 16.70 -16.95 12.62
N LEU A 238 17.47 -17.93 13.14
CA LEU A 238 18.94 -17.96 13.10
C LEU A 238 19.52 -18.73 11.92
N PHE A 239 18.68 -19.31 11.05
CA PHE A 239 19.11 -20.28 10.05
C PHE A 239 20.25 -19.80 9.15
N GLY A 240 20.10 -18.64 8.51
CA GLY A 240 21.11 -18.14 7.58
C GLY A 240 22.43 -17.76 8.27
N PHE A 241 22.36 -17.26 9.51
CA PHE A 241 23.56 -16.95 10.29
C PHE A 241 24.35 -18.21 10.66
N GLU A 242 23.67 -19.29 11.05
CA GLU A 242 24.31 -20.59 11.31
C GLU A 242 25.00 -21.13 10.05
N VAL A 243 24.35 -21.04 8.90
CA VAL A 243 24.92 -21.50 7.61
C VAL A 243 26.16 -20.68 7.24
N ILE A 244 26.10 -19.35 7.36
CA ILE A 244 27.27 -18.48 7.11
C ILE A 244 28.42 -18.81 8.06
N SER A 245 28.12 -18.98 9.36
CA SER A 245 29.13 -19.31 10.37
C SER A 245 29.82 -20.65 10.08
N LYS A 246 29.07 -21.68 9.71
CA LYS A 246 29.62 -22.99 9.31
C LYS A 246 30.46 -22.88 8.04
N PHE A 247 29.98 -22.16 7.04
CA PHE A 247 30.69 -21.93 5.78
C PHE A 247 32.04 -21.22 6.01
N LEU A 248 32.06 -20.16 6.82
CA LEU A 248 33.30 -19.43 7.15
C LEU A 248 34.31 -20.29 7.94
N ARG A 249 33.83 -21.27 8.70
CA ARG A 249 34.67 -22.21 9.46
C ARG A 249 35.15 -23.42 8.63
N GLY A 250 34.74 -23.52 7.36
CA GLY A 250 35.07 -24.67 6.50
C GLY A 250 34.41 -25.97 6.94
N LEU A 251 33.32 -25.91 7.73
CA LEU A 251 32.55 -27.07 8.17
C LEU A 251 31.49 -27.43 7.13
N ASP A 252 31.13 -28.71 7.05
CA ASP A 252 30.04 -29.17 6.20
C ASP A 252 28.72 -28.51 6.61
N TRP A 253 28.15 -27.73 5.68
CA TRP A 253 26.91 -26.98 5.81
C TRP A 253 25.70 -27.73 5.23
N GLY A 254 25.96 -28.90 4.63
CA GLY A 254 24.98 -29.69 3.88
C GLY A 254 24.05 -30.55 4.73
N GLU A 255 24.34 -30.77 6.01
CA GLU A 255 23.48 -31.55 6.91
C GLU A 255 22.91 -30.65 8.00
N SER A 256 21.62 -30.33 7.86
CA SER A 256 20.88 -29.61 8.88
C SER A 256 20.00 -30.59 9.66
N LYS A 257 20.08 -30.54 10.99
CA LYS A 257 19.14 -31.26 11.88
C LYS A 257 17.68 -30.80 11.68
N ARG A 258 17.50 -29.60 11.12
CA ARG A 258 16.19 -28.98 10.85
C ARG A 258 15.48 -29.60 9.64
N PHE A 259 16.25 -30.04 8.64
CA PHE A 259 15.75 -30.67 7.41
C PHE A 259 16.43 -32.04 7.20
N PRO A 260 16.07 -33.07 7.98
CA PRO A 260 16.64 -34.41 7.85
C PRO A 260 16.19 -35.10 6.55
N ARG A 261 17.12 -35.71 5.83
CA ARG A 261 16.84 -36.42 4.57
C ARG A 261 16.42 -37.87 4.77
N VAL A 262 16.71 -38.40 5.95
CA VAL A 262 16.38 -39.76 6.37
C VAL A 262 15.56 -39.65 7.65
N THR A 263 14.41 -40.31 7.67
CA THR A 263 13.49 -40.30 8.81
C THR A 263 13.01 -41.71 9.12
N LEU A 264 12.41 -41.89 10.29
CA LEU A 264 11.82 -43.14 10.71
C LEU A 264 10.30 -43.01 10.65
N CYS A 265 9.65 -44.08 10.21
CA CYS A 265 8.20 -44.19 10.13
C CYS A 265 7.74 -45.40 10.93
N ASP A 266 6.71 -45.20 11.75
CA ASP A 266 6.03 -46.28 12.45
C ASP A 266 4.65 -46.49 11.86
N PHE A 267 4.35 -47.72 11.46
CA PHE A 267 3.01 -48.10 11.01
C PHE A 267 2.58 -49.44 11.59
N HIS A 268 1.26 -49.63 11.63
CA HIS A 268 0.63 -50.79 12.24
C HIS A 268 -0.16 -51.56 11.17
N ILE A 269 0.13 -52.85 11.03
CA ILE A 269 -0.67 -53.78 10.22
C ILE A 269 -1.56 -54.58 11.16
N ARG A 270 -2.86 -54.64 10.83
CA ARG A 270 -3.83 -55.40 11.60
C ARG A 270 -4.12 -56.74 10.93
N GLU A 271 -3.88 -57.80 11.67
CA GLU A 271 -4.34 -59.14 11.36
C GLU A 271 -5.36 -59.56 12.43
N ILE A 272 -6.15 -60.60 12.15
CA ILE A 272 -7.19 -61.02 13.09
C ILE A 272 -6.53 -61.43 14.42
N GLY A 273 -6.80 -60.67 15.49
CA GLY A 273 -6.32 -60.93 16.84
C GLY A 273 -4.94 -60.34 17.19
N ILE A 274 -4.17 -59.80 16.23
CA ILE A 274 -2.82 -59.25 16.48
C ILE A 274 -2.58 -57.97 15.65
N THR A 275 -1.96 -56.96 16.27
CA THR A 275 -1.48 -55.76 15.56
C THR A 275 0.05 -55.79 15.51
N HIS A 276 0.61 -55.87 14.32
CA HIS A 276 2.05 -55.84 14.09
C HIS A 276 2.52 -54.40 13.89
N ARG A 277 3.49 -53.96 14.71
CA ARG A 277 4.14 -52.66 14.56
C ARG A 277 5.44 -52.82 13.77
N TYR A 278 5.59 -52.02 12.73
CA TYR A 278 6.81 -51.93 11.95
C TYR A 278 7.42 -50.53 12.11
N THR A 279 8.74 -50.49 12.28
CA THR A 279 9.52 -49.26 12.17
C THR A 279 10.44 -49.41 10.96
N VAL A 280 10.29 -48.52 9.98
CA VAL A 280 11.07 -48.53 8.74
C VAL A 280 11.81 -47.22 8.56
N GLN A 281 12.97 -47.27 7.92
CA GLN A 281 13.74 -46.09 7.56
C GLN A 281 13.29 -45.58 6.20
N CYS A 282 13.02 -44.29 6.09
CA CYS A 282 12.56 -43.68 4.85
C CYS A 282 13.45 -42.52 4.43
N VAL A 283 13.68 -42.40 3.12
CA VAL A 283 14.35 -41.26 2.49
C VAL A 283 13.29 -40.25 2.06
N LEU A 284 13.51 -38.97 2.39
CA LEU A 284 12.65 -37.83 2.03
C LEU A 284 13.37 -36.88 1.07
N PRO A 285 13.33 -37.13 -0.25
CA PRO A 285 13.91 -36.23 -1.25
C PRO A 285 13.33 -34.82 -1.21
N ILE A 286 12.05 -34.68 -0.86
CA ILE A 286 11.38 -33.37 -0.76
C ILE A 286 12.08 -32.41 0.21
N ASN A 287 12.74 -32.97 1.24
CA ASN A 287 13.37 -32.15 2.25
C ASN A 287 14.66 -31.47 1.76
N LEU A 288 15.32 -32.05 0.75
CA LEU A 288 16.44 -31.42 0.06
C LEU A 288 16.01 -30.12 -0.61
N PHE A 289 14.85 -30.11 -1.26
CA PHE A 289 14.29 -28.91 -1.89
C PHE A 289 13.84 -27.89 -0.85
N ASN A 290 13.11 -28.33 0.18
CA ASN A 290 12.65 -27.45 1.26
C ASN A 290 13.83 -26.74 1.94
N GLU A 291 14.90 -27.47 2.27
CA GLU A 291 16.11 -26.91 2.89
C GLU A 291 16.65 -25.72 2.07
N LYS A 292 16.81 -25.88 0.76
CA LYS A 292 17.36 -24.83 -0.11
C LYS A 292 16.38 -23.68 -0.37
N ILE A 293 15.09 -23.98 -0.57
CA ILE A 293 14.06 -22.97 -0.77
C ILE A 293 13.93 -22.08 0.46
N PHE A 294 13.80 -22.68 1.65
CA PHE A 294 13.67 -21.90 2.89
C PHE A 294 14.97 -21.15 3.22
N LEU A 295 16.14 -21.69 2.89
CA LEU A 295 17.39 -20.94 3.04
C LEU A 295 17.43 -19.68 2.14
N ILE A 296 17.04 -19.80 0.86
CA ILE A 296 16.97 -18.67 -0.06
C ILE A 296 15.93 -17.64 0.44
N LEU A 297 14.76 -18.11 0.89
CA LEU A 297 13.71 -17.26 1.45
C LEU A 297 14.18 -16.49 2.68
N TRP A 298 14.96 -17.11 3.55
CA TRP A 298 15.51 -16.45 4.74
C TRP A 298 16.35 -15.21 4.36
N PHE A 299 17.32 -15.38 3.45
CA PHE A 299 18.16 -14.28 2.99
C PHE A 299 17.35 -13.21 2.25
N TRP A 300 16.41 -13.65 1.41
CA TRP A 300 15.56 -12.75 0.64
C TRP A 300 14.67 -11.88 1.54
N ILE A 301 14.01 -12.48 2.54
CA ILE A 301 13.12 -11.75 3.45
C ILE A 301 13.94 -10.79 4.33
N LEU A 302 15.14 -11.16 4.77
CA LEU A 302 16.03 -10.27 5.51
C LEU A 302 16.43 -9.03 4.68
N LEU A 303 16.83 -9.25 3.43
CA LEU A 303 17.15 -8.18 2.48
C LEU A 303 15.94 -7.28 2.23
N LEU A 304 14.77 -7.89 2.04
CA LEU A 304 13.51 -7.18 1.81
C LEU A 304 13.11 -6.34 3.02
N ALA A 305 13.27 -6.86 4.24
CA ALA A 305 13.02 -6.12 5.47
C ALA A 305 13.94 -4.89 5.60
N ALA A 306 15.22 -5.02 5.23
CA ALA A 306 16.16 -3.89 5.20
C ALA A 306 15.74 -2.81 4.19
N PHE A 307 15.37 -3.19 2.97
CA PHE A 307 14.88 -2.26 1.95
C PHE A 307 13.55 -1.60 2.34
N ASN A 308 12.61 -2.35 2.91
CA ASN A 308 11.34 -1.82 3.40
C ASN A 308 11.55 -0.83 4.55
N THR A 309 12.47 -1.12 5.45
CA THR A 309 12.83 -0.22 6.55
C THR A 309 13.40 1.08 6.01
N GLY A 310 14.36 1.00 5.08
CA GLY A 310 14.95 2.17 4.43
C GLY A 310 13.91 3.01 3.68
N ASP A 311 13.02 2.37 2.92
CA ASP A 311 11.97 3.07 2.17
C ASP A 311 10.97 3.74 3.11
N PHE A 312 10.53 3.04 4.16
CA PHE A 312 9.58 3.58 5.14
C PHE A 312 10.16 4.78 5.88
N ILE A 313 11.41 4.71 6.34
CA ILE A 313 12.08 5.84 7.01
C ILE A 313 12.24 7.01 6.04
N ALA A 314 12.71 6.76 4.81
CA ALA A 314 12.88 7.80 3.80
C ALA A 314 11.54 8.43 3.41
N TRP A 315 10.46 7.65 3.36
CA TRP A 315 9.11 8.11 3.13
C TRP A 315 8.60 8.98 4.29
N LEU A 316 8.73 8.49 5.53
CA LEU A 316 8.31 9.18 6.73
C LEU A 316 9.04 10.53 6.88
N ALA A 317 10.35 10.57 6.66
CA ALA A 317 11.14 11.79 6.69
C ALA A 317 10.66 12.83 5.64
N ARG A 318 10.27 12.39 4.44
CA ARG A 318 9.72 13.28 3.39
C ARG A 318 8.32 13.79 3.73
N THR A 319 7.49 12.95 4.35
CA THR A 319 6.09 13.29 4.71
C THR A 319 6.01 14.20 5.94
N LEU A 320 6.95 14.08 6.88
CA LEU A 320 7.03 14.93 8.08
C LEU A 320 7.59 16.33 7.77
N ARG A 321 8.50 16.47 6.79
CA ARG A 321 9.13 17.76 6.44
C ARG A 321 8.25 18.61 5.51
N ILE A 322 7.47 19.52 6.08
CA ILE A 322 6.53 20.41 5.36
C ILE A 322 7.23 21.23 4.25
N ASP A 323 8.43 21.74 4.48
CA ASP A 323 9.17 22.52 3.47
C ASP A 323 9.60 21.65 2.30
N SER A 324 10.06 20.42 2.59
CA SER A 324 10.41 19.47 1.55
C SER A 324 9.20 19.09 0.71
N ARG A 325 7.96 19.12 1.23
CA ARG A 325 6.69 18.77 0.54
C ARG A 325 6.17 19.81 -0.42
N THR A 326 6.53 21.06 -0.19
CA THR A 326 6.08 22.19 -1.01
C THR A 326 7.17 22.73 -1.93
N ALA A 327 8.44 22.40 -1.64
CA ALA A 327 9.60 22.83 -2.41
C ALA A 327 9.53 22.46 -3.91
N TYR A 328 9.10 21.25 -4.26
CA TYR A 328 9.00 20.83 -5.66
C TYR A 328 8.10 21.75 -6.50
N VAL A 329 6.85 21.96 -6.06
CA VAL A 329 5.89 22.82 -6.76
C VAL A 329 6.36 24.27 -6.78
N ARG A 330 6.91 24.77 -5.66
CA ARG A 330 7.45 26.14 -5.59
C ARG A 330 8.61 26.36 -6.57
N ARG A 331 9.53 25.40 -6.71
CA ARG A 331 10.65 25.47 -7.66
C ARG A 331 10.16 25.46 -9.10
N LYS A 332 9.19 24.59 -9.44
CA LYS A 332 8.60 24.52 -10.78
C LYS A 332 7.86 25.82 -11.15
N LEU A 333 7.07 26.38 -10.23
CA LEU A 333 6.39 27.67 -10.44
C LEU A 333 7.39 28.82 -10.65
N ALA A 334 8.49 28.85 -9.89
CA ALA A 334 9.53 29.88 -10.04
C ALA A 334 10.23 29.82 -11.40
N MET A 335 10.46 28.61 -11.95
CA MET A 335 11.12 28.43 -13.25
C MET A 335 10.25 28.86 -14.43
N ASN A 336 8.96 28.47 -14.45
CA ASN A 336 8.08 28.79 -15.58
C ASN A 336 7.86 30.31 -15.72
N ARG A 337 7.76 31.06 -14.60
CA ARG A 337 7.47 32.50 -14.63
C ARG A 337 8.66 33.43 -14.83
N SER A 338 9.90 32.95 -14.68
CA SER A 338 11.07 33.69 -15.17
C SER A 338 10.97 34.00 -16.67
N SER A 339 10.16 33.23 -17.42
CA SER A 339 9.95 33.40 -18.86
C SER A 339 8.84 34.42 -19.22
N ASP A 340 7.90 34.74 -18.32
CA ASP A 340 6.70 35.55 -18.59
C ASP A 340 6.83 37.04 -18.19
N ASN A 341 8.04 37.52 -17.88
CA ASN A 341 8.28 38.87 -17.34
C ASN A 341 7.98 40.04 -18.32
N GLU A 342 7.35 39.80 -19.48
CA GLU A 342 7.16 40.80 -20.53
C GLU A 342 5.87 41.63 -20.41
N SER A 343 4.87 41.21 -19.61
CA SER A 343 3.67 42.04 -19.36
C SER A 343 3.81 42.85 -18.07
N THR A 344 3.99 44.17 -18.26
CA THR A 344 4.34 45.14 -17.20
C THR A 344 3.12 45.99 -16.84
N ASP A 345 2.56 45.80 -15.64
CA ASP A 345 1.69 46.80 -15.01
C ASP A 345 2.54 47.96 -14.50
N GLN A 346 2.31 49.16 -15.02
CA GLN A 346 3.11 50.36 -14.78
C GLN A 346 2.94 50.97 -13.37
N PHE A 347 2.02 50.43 -12.55
CA PHE A 347 1.61 51.04 -11.27
C PHE A 347 2.10 50.28 -10.02
N THR A 348 2.70 49.09 -10.15
CA THR A 348 3.08 48.27 -8.99
C THR A 348 4.59 48.31 -8.76
N SER A 349 5.04 48.64 -7.55
CA SER A 349 6.47 48.59 -7.22
C SER A 349 7.03 47.17 -7.45
N PRO A 350 8.29 47.03 -7.94
CA PRO A 350 8.88 45.73 -8.22
C PRO A 350 9.00 44.85 -6.96
N GLU A 351 9.12 45.47 -5.78
CA GLU A 351 9.13 44.75 -4.49
C GLU A 351 7.73 44.24 -4.10
N GLN A 352 6.70 45.07 -4.31
CA GLN A 352 5.32 44.70 -4.01
C GLN A 352 4.83 43.56 -4.92
N ARG A 353 5.24 43.56 -6.21
CA ARG A 353 4.93 42.48 -7.16
C ARG A 353 5.51 41.15 -6.69
N LYS A 354 6.78 41.13 -6.26
CA LYS A 354 7.44 39.93 -5.71
C LYS A 354 6.78 39.45 -4.41
N LEU A 355 6.34 40.35 -3.55
CA LEU A 355 5.66 40.00 -2.31
C LEU A 355 4.28 39.39 -2.58
N ASN A 356 3.47 40.01 -3.42
CA ASN A 356 2.15 39.53 -3.81
C ASN A 356 2.24 38.15 -4.47
N GLU A 357 3.25 37.93 -5.33
CA GLU A 357 3.50 36.64 -5.94
C GLU A 357 3.88 35.57 -4.90
N LYS A 358 4.76 35.88 -3.94
CA LYS A 358 5.10 34.95 -2.85
C LYS A 358 3.87 34.58 -2.02
N VAL A 359 3.00 35.54 -1.71
CA VAL A 359 1.75 35.31 -0.97
C VAL A 359 0.81 34.40 -1.76
N ARG A 360 0.58 34.71 -3.05
CA ARG A 360 -0.27 33.91 -3.94
C ARG A 360 0.27 32.49 -4.14
N ASN A 361 1.57 32.32 -4.34
CA ASN A 361 2.20 31.01 -4.46
C ASN A 361 2.08 30.19 -3.17
N LYS A 362 2.18 30.85 -2.01
CA LYS A 362 1.99 30.19 -0.71
C LYS A 362 0.52 29.75 -0.53
N ALA A 363 -0.44 30.59 -0.93
CA ALA A 363 -1.87 30.26 -0.91
C ALA A 363 -2.21 29.12 -1.87
N PHE A 364 -1.68 29.13 -3.09
CA PHE A 364 -1.85 28.03 -4.05
C PHE A 364 -1.40 26.68 -3.47
N VAL A 365 -0.20 26.62 -2.89
CA VAL A 365 0.34 25.36 -2.40
C VAL A 365 -0.33 24.92 -1.09
N ARG A 366 -0.53 25.83 -0.14
CA ARG A 366 -1.03 25.50 1.20
C ARG A 366 -2.54 25.33 1.24
N ASP A 367 -3.25 26.19 0.52
CA ASP A 367 -4.68 26.31 0.66
C ASP A 367 -5.38 25.55 -0.46
N TYR A 368 -5.00 25.73 -1.74
CA TYR A 368 -5.60 25.06 -2.91
C TYR A 368 -5.13 23.61 -3.15
N LEU A 369 -3.83 23.41 -3.43
CA LEU A 369 -3.29 22.11 -3.82
C LEU A 369 -3.16 21.13 -2.63
N GLN A 370 -2.84 21.68 -1.46
CA GLN A 370 -2.71 20.98 -0.20
C GLN A 370 -1.76 19.75 -0.29
N GLU A 371 -1.95 18.79 0.60
CA GLU A 371 -1.06 17.66 0.82
C GLU A 371 -1.15 16.60 -0.26
N ASP A 372 -2.37 16.15 -0.57
CA ASP A 372 -2.63 15.11 -1.55
C ASP A 372 -2.32 15.57 -2.98
N GLY A 373 -2.58 16.84 -3.31
CA GLY A 373 -2.25 17.39 -4.63
C GLY A 373 -0.74 17.49 -4.83
N CYS A 374 0.01 18.00 -3.84
CA CYS A 374 1.46 18.03 -3.88
C CYS A 374 2.07 16.63 -3.99
N PHE A 375 1.49 15.64 -3.30
CA PHE A 375 1.93 14.25 -3.37
C PHE A 375 1.68 13.65 -4.75
N THR A 376 0.47 13.78 -5.28
CA THR A 376 0.08 13.22 -6.59
C THR A 376 0.99 13.75 -7.70
N LEU A 377 1.25 15.06 -7.72
CA LEU A 377 2.13 15.68 -8.72
C LEU A 377 3.58 15.19 -8.60
N ARG A 378 4.08 14.97 -7.38
CA ARG A 378 5.42 14.39 -7.18
C ARG A 378 5.50 12.93 -7.60
N LEU A 379 4.43 12.17 -7.33
CA LEU A 379 4.37 10.78 -7.72
C LEU A 379 4.39 10.66 -9.25
N LEU A 380 3.61 11.49 -9.95
CA LEU A 380 3.67 11.63 -11.41
C LEU A 380 5.08 12.00 -11.89
N ALA A 381 5.72 12.99 -11.25
CA ALA A 381 7.06 13.44 -11.66
C ALA A 381 8.14 12.36 -11.49
N ARG A 382 8.06 11.54 -10.42
CA ARG A 382 9.00 10.43 -10.18
C ARG A 382 8.91 9.33 -11.23
N ASN A 383 7.79 9.23 -11.94
CA ASN A 383 7.57 8.23 -12.98
C ASN A 383 8.07 8.67 -14.36
N GLY A 384 8.99 9.65 -14.40
CA GLY A 384 9.62 10.12 -15.64
C GLY A 384 8.91 11.31 -16.29
N GLN A 385 7.80 11.78 -15.73
CA GLN A 385 6.91 12.77 -16.37
C GLN A 385 7.06 14.18 -15.80
N ASP A 386 8.29 14.55 -15.37
CA ASP A 386 8.58 15.82 -14.70
C ASP A 386 8.30 17.07 -15.57
N ILE A 387 8.40 16.94 -16.90
CA ILE A 387 8.08 17.99 -17.87
C ILE A 387 6.56 18.20 -17.93
N ILE A 388 5.80 17.12 -18.13
CA ILE A 388 4.33 17.14 -18.18
C ILE A 388 3.74 17.72 -16.89
N VAL A 389 4.30 17.33 -15.74
CA VAL A 389 3.88 17.84 -14.44
C VAL A 389 4.08 19.35 -14.32
N GLY A 390 5.10 19.92 -14.98
CA GLY A 390 5.30 21.37 -15.03
C GLY A 390 4.13 22.10 -15.71
N GLU A 391 3.65 21.59 -16.84
CA GLU A 391 2.49 22.14 -17.56
C GLU A 391 1.18 21.95 -16.78
N ILE A 392 1.01 20.79 -16.14
CA ILE A 392 -0.15 20.55 -15.26
C ILE A 392 -0.16 21.54 -14.10
N ILE A 393 0.99 21.78 -13.46
CA ILE A 393 1.12 22.77 -12.37
C ILE A 393 0.72 24.15 -12.86
N ASP A 394 1.14 24.55 -14.07
CA ASP A 394 0.82 25.86 -14.62
C ASP A 394 -0.68 26.02 -14.89
N LYS A 395 -1.31 25.04 -15.56
CA LYS A 395 -2.76 25.04 -15.79
C LYS A 395 -3.56 25.09 -14.49
N LEU A 396 -3.17 24.32 -13.48
CA LEU A 396 -3.80 24.35 -12.16
C LEU A 396 -3.62 25.72 -11.47
N TYR A 397 -2.46 26.35 -11.63
CA TYR A 397 -2.18 27.66 -11.07
C TYR A 397 -2.99 28.78 -11.74
N GLN A 398 -3.12 28.75 -13.07
CA GLN A 398 -3.96 29.70 -13.83
C GLN A 398 -5.43 29.62 -13.39
N HIS A 399 -5.95 28.40 -13.24
CA HIS A 399 -7.31 28.20 -12.73
C HIS A 399 -7.47 28.72 -11.29
N PHE A 400 -6.48 28.46 -10.43
CA PHE A 400 -6.45 29.02 -9.08
C PHE A 400 -6.43 30.55 -9.07
N CYS A 401 -5.65 31.20 -9.93
CA CYS A 401 -5.61 32.67 -10.03
C CYS A 401 -6.99 33.23 -10.37
N THR A 402 -7.68 32.64 -11.35
CA THR A 402 -9.06 33.02 -11.72
C THR A 402 -10.02 32.94 -10.53
N ILE A 403 -9.91 31.90 -9.70
CA ILE A 403 -10.74 31.75 -8.49
C ILE A 403 -10.33 32.77 -7.42
N TYR A 404 -9.03 32.93 -7.19
CA TYR A 404 -8.47 33.82 -6.19
C TYR A 404 -8.85 35.28 -6.44
N GLU A 405 -8.76 35.73 -7.69
CA GLU A 405 -9.14 37.08 -8.11
C GLU A 405 -10.64 37.32 -7.92
N ARG A 406 -11.50 36.36 -8.31
CA ARG A 406 -12.96 36.48 -8.06
C ARG A 406 -13.28 36.62 -6.57
N GLN A 407 -12.59 35.89 -5.71
CA GLN A 407 -12.79 35.98 -4.25
C GLN A 407 -12.32 37.32 -3.68
N HIS A 408 -11.19 37.85 -4.13
CA HIS A 408 -10.67 39.16 -3.67
C HIS A 408 -11.52 40.32 -4.16
N VAL A 409 -11.96 40.32 -5.43
CA VAL A 409 -12.86 41.34 -5.98
C VAL A 409 -14.18 41.39 -5.21
N ASN A 410 -14.74 40.22 -4.85
CA ASN A 410 -15.96 40.16 -4.06
C ASN A 410 -15.74 40.62 -2.61
N ALA A 411 -14.61 40.29 -1.98
CA ALA A 411 -14.25 40.77 -0.65
C ALA A 411 -14.09 42.29 -0.62
N ASP A 412 -13.39 42.87 -1.60
CA ASP A 412 -13.18 44.32 -1.73
C ASP A 412 -14.50 45.05 -2.00
N ARG A 413 -15.39 44.50 -2.84
CA ARG A 413 -16.75 45.04 -3.03
C ARG A 413 -17.56 45.01 -1.73
N THR A 414 -17.46 43.94 -0.96
CA THR A 414 -18.17 43.80 0.33
C THR A 414 -17.63 44.79 1.36
N LEU A 415 -16.31 44.99 1.42
CA LEU A 415 -15.65 45.99 2.25
C LEU A 415 -15.99 47.43 1.83
N ALA A 416 -16.09 47.69 0.53
CA ALA A 416 -16.51 48.99 -0.01
C ALA A 416 -17.98 49.30 0.32
N LEU A 417 -18.88 48.32 0.21
CA LEU A 417 -20.29 48.43 0.61
C LEU A 417 -20.45 48.64 2.12
N THR A 418 -19.61 47.99 2.92
CA THR A 418 -19.61 48.16 4.39
C THR A 418 -19.13 49.56 4.77
N LYS A 419 -18.10 50.09 4.09
CA LYS A 419 -17.62 51.47 4.28
C LYS A 419 -18.62 52.52 3.77
N SER A 420 -19.34 52.28 2.67
CA SER A 420 -20.37 53.22 2.22
C SER A 420 -21.57 53.26 3.17
N ASN A 421 -21.96 52.11 3.75
CA ASN A 421 -23.05 52.05 4.73
C ASN A 421 -22.69 52.73 6.06
N GLN A 422 -21.41 52.74 6.46
CA GLN A 422 -20.95 53.56 7.58
C GLN A 422 -21.05 55.06 7.30
N HIS A 423 -20.95 55.49 6.03
CA HIS A 423 -21.04 56.89 5.65
C HIS A 423 -22.48 57.43 5.60
N TYR A 424 -23.49 56.57 5.43
CA TYR A 424 -24.92 56.93 5.56
C TYR A 424 -25.42 56.95 7.01
N SER A 425 -24.62 56.46 7.96
CA SER A 425 -24.98 56.41 9.39
C SER A 425 -24.64 57.71 10.16
N SER A 426 -24.11 58.73 9.48
CA SER A 426 -23.69 60.00 10.09
C SER A 426 -24.56 61.22 9.74
N LEU A 427 -25.74 61.02 9.15
CA LEU A 427 -26.73 62.09 8.98
C LEU A 427 -27.67 62.11 10.21
N PRO A 428 -27.83 63.25 10.90
CA PRO A 428 -28.70 63.33 12.08
C PRO A 428 -30.17 63.12 11.69
N PRO A 429 -30.98 62.51 12.58
CA PRO A 429 -32.39 62.26 12.31
C PRO A 429 -33.17 63.57 12.18
N VAL A 430 -33.87 63.75 11.06
CA VAL A 430 -34.87 64.79 10.88
C VAL A 430 -36.07 64.45 11.78
N GLN A 431 -36.39 65.33 12.73
CA GLN A 431 -37.54 65.19 13.63
C GLN A 431 -38.86 65.23 12.85
N PRO A 432 -39.79 64.27 13.04
CA PRO A 432 -41.17 64.41 12.58
C PRO A 432 -41.95 65.37 13.50
N ARG A 433 -42.74 66.28 12.93
CA ARG A 433 -43.75 67.08 13.65
C ARG A 433 -44.87 66.17 14.18
N GLN A 434 -45.26 66.37 15.43
CA GLN A 434 -46.45 65.79 16.04
C GLN A 434 -47.73 66.45 15.50
N PHE A 435 -48.76 65.63 15.26
CA PHE A 435 -50.17 66.04 15.36
C PHE A 435 -50.89 64.96 16.18
N GLU A 436 -51.44 65.35 17.33
CA GLU A 436 -52.31 64.56 18.20
C GLU A 436 -53.72 64.45 17.61
N ILE A 437 -54.45 63.37 17.91
CA ILE A 437 -55.88 63.37 18.32
C ILE A 437 -56.22 62.02 19.01
N SER A 438 -56.60 62.16 20.29
CA SER A 438 -57.59 61.47 21.14
C SER A 438 -57.94 59.96 21.04
N LYS A 439 -57.93 59.33 22.22
CA LYS A 439 -58.59 58.08 22.63
C LYS A 439 -60.10 58.07 22.36
N ASN A 440 -60.66 56.90 22.01
CA ASN A 440 -61.77 56.24 22.71
C ASN A 440 -62.10 54.86 22.11
N ASP A 441 -62.64 54.00 22.98
CA ASP A 441 -63.45 52.81 22.75
C ASP A 441 -62.78 51.42 22.64
N GLU A 442 -62.77 50.81 23.84
CA GLU A 442 -62.95 49.40 24.16
C GLU A 442 -63.97 48.64 23.27
N GLU A 443 -63.78 47.31 23.26
CA GLU A 443 -64.84 46.30 23.18
C GLU A 443 -65.52 46.07 21.82
N ASN A 444 -65.06 45.06 21.07
CA ASN A 444 -65.94 43.98 20.60
C ASN A 444 -65.21 42.82 19.89
N ARG A 445 -65.46 41.61 20.45
CA ARG A 445 -65.71 40.31 19.78
C ARG A 445 -64.58 39.52 19.10
N HIS A 446 -64.17 38.47 19.82
CA HIS A 446 -64.31 37.05 19.45
C HIS A 446 -64.65 36.71 17.98
N LEU A 447 -63.82 35.85 17.35
CA LEU A 447 -64.22 34.49 16.89
C LEU A 447 -63.04 33.75 16.20
N VAL A 448 -62.72 32.58 16.77
CA VAL A 448 -62.06 31.39 16.18
C VAL A 448 -63.04 30.79 15.13
N PRO A 449 -62.66 30.07 14.04
CA PRO A 449 -61.89 28.83 14.15
C PRO A 449 -60.97 28.36 13.01
N GLN A 450 -60.20 27.34 13.42
CA GLN A 450 -59.43 26.36 12.66
C GLN A 450 -60.25 25.61 11.59
N ASN A 451 -59.59 25.20 10.51
CA ASN A 451 -59.64 23.86 9.87
C ASN A 451 -58.52 23.83 8.80
N LYS A 452 -57.49 22.99 8.90
CA LYS A 452 -57.41 21.57 8.50
C LYS A 452 -57.95 21.28 7.09
N ALA A 453 -57.02 21.04 6.17
CA ALA A 453 -56.87 19.77 5.46
C ALA A 453 -55.38 19.53 5.23
#